data_AF-A0A523WYK6-F1
#
_entry.id   AF-A0A523WYK6-F1
#
_cell.length_a   1.000
_cell.length_b   1.000
_cell.length_c   1.000
_cell.angle_alpha   90.00
_cell.angle_beta   90.00
_cell.angle_gamma   90.00
#
_symmetry.space_group_name_H-M   'P 1'
#
loop_
_entity.id
_entity.type
_entity.pdbx_description
1 polymer ?
#
loop_
_entity_poly.entity_id
_entity_poly.type
_entity_poly.pdbx_seq_one_letter_code
_entity_poly.pdbx_strand_id
1 'polypeptide(L)'
;MKKKKRKRIIILAIVGFFLVLFLGSVEYTSHSKFCSSCHYMKPFYRSWETSSHSHIECNACHYPQGLRSKIRAKIEGILQLGRYWSKLYLKSKPWAEIPD
;
A
#
# COMPACT_ATOMS: atom_id res chain seq x y z
N MET A 1 -15.91 1.54 -41.02
CA MET A 1 -14.99 2.32 -40.13
C MET A 1 -15.54 2.69 -38.76
N LYS A 2 -16.83 3.08 -38.60
CA LYS A 2 -17.42 3.51 -37.30
C LYS A 2 -17.35 2.45 -36.18
N LYS A 3 -17.56 1.15 -36.50
CA LYS A 3 -17.47 0.04 -35.51
C LYS A 3 -16.06 -0.14 -34.93
N LYS A 4 -14.99 0.01 -35.74
CA LYS A 4 -13.60 -0.08 -35.25
C LYS A 4 -13.24 1.10 -34.33
N LYS A 5 -13.73 2.32 -34.63
CA LYS A 5 -13.57 3.49 -33.75
C LYS A 5 -14.31 3.30 -32.41
N ARG A 6 -15.56 2.80 -32.43
CA ARG A 6 -16.32 2.49 -31.20
C ARG A 6 -15.63 1.44 -30.32
N LYS A 7 -15.11 0.35 -30.92
CA LYS A 7 -14.32 -0.66 -30.18
C LYS A 7 -13.08 -0.05 -29.51
N ARG A 8 -12.34 0.81 -30.23
CA ARG A 8 -11.16 1.51 -29.65
C ARG A 8 -11.54 2.39 -28.46
N ILE A 9 -12.63 3.16 -28.57
CA ILE A 9 -13.12 4.01 -27.48
C ILE A 9 -13.49 3.17 -26.25
N ILE A 10 -14.19 2.05 -26.44
CA ILE A 10 -14.55 1.14 -25.34
C ILE A 10 -13.30 0.58 -24.66
N ILE A 11 -12.32 0.12 -25.44
CA ILE A 11 -11.06 -0.40 -24.89
C ILE A 11 -10.33 0.68 -24.09
N LEU A 12 -10.22 1.89 -24.62
CA LEU A 12 -9.58 3.01 -23.92
C LEU A 12 -10.33 3.39 -22.63
N ALA A 13 -11.66 3.39 -22.65
CA ALA A 13 -12.47 3.65 -21.47
C ALA A 13 -12.26 2.58 -20.38
N ILE A 14 -12.20 1.31 -20.78
CA ILE A 14 -11.93 0.19 -19.87
C ILE A 14 -10.53 0.31 -19.27
N VAL A 15 -9.50 0.53 -20.10
CA VAL A 15 -8.12 0.70 -19.64
C VAL A 15 -8.01 1.89 -18.69
N GLY A 16 -8.62 3.03 -19.05
CA GLY A 16 -8.65 4.22 -18.20
C GLY A 16 -9.33 3.95 -16.86
N PHE A 17 -10.47 3.25 -16.86
CA PHE A 17 -11.16 2.86 -15.63
C PHE A 17 -10.29 1.98 -14.73
N PHE A 18 -9.66 0.94 -15.27
CA PHE A 18 -8.77 0.08 -14.50
C PHE A 18 -7.53 0.83 -13.99
N LEU A 19 -6.99 1.78 -14.75
CA LEU A 19 -5.88 2.61 -14.31
C LEU A 19 -6.27 3.46 -13.09
N VAL A 20 -7.45 4.09 -13.12
CA VAL A 20 -7.97 4.88 -11.98
C VAL A 20 -8.16 3.99 -10.76
N LEU A 21 -8.77 2.81 -10.93
CA LEU A 21 -8.92 1.85 -9.83
C LEU A 21 -7.59 1.39 -9.25
N PHE A 22 -6.59 1.15 -10.11
CA PHE A 22 -5.25 0.75 -9.68
C PHE A 22 -4.56 1.85 -8.87
N LEU A 23 -4.62 3.10 -9.34
CA LEU A 23 -4.04 4.22 -8.60
C LEU A 23 -4.76 4.43 -7.25
N GLY A 24 -6.08 4.31 -7.24
CA GLY A 24 -6.89 4.36 -6.03
C GLY A 24 -6.53 3.26 -5.03
N SER A 25 -6.28 2.03 -5.49
CA SER A 25 -5.89 0.94 -4.60
C SER A 25 -4.48 1.10 -4.04
N VAL A 26 -3.54 1.62 -4.83
CA VAL A 26 -2.19 1.97 -4.37
C VAL A 26 -2.23 3.02 -3.26
N GLU A 27 -3.11 4.01 -3.38
CA GLU A 27 -3.29 5.02 -2.33
C GLU A 27 -4.01 4.43 -1.11
N TYR A 28 -5.12 3.72 -1.33
CA TYR A 28 -5.90 3.09 -0.26
C TYR A 28 -5.05 2.19 0.65
N THR A 29 -4.18 1.37 0.04
CA THR A 29 -3.25 0.47 0.75
C THR A 29 -2.09 1.18 1.45
N SER A 30 -1.99 2.51 1.31
CA SER A 30 -0.99 3.34 1.97
C SER A 30 -1.49 3.99 3.27
N HIS A 31 -2.79 3.93 3.56
CA HIS A 31 -3.37 4.50 4.77
C HIS A 31 -3.07 3.67 6.04
N SER A 32 -2.90 4.34 7.18
CA SER A 32 -2.74 3.77 8.52
C SER A 32 -3.83 2.75 8.83
N LYS A 33 -5.08 3.06 8.47
CA LYS A 33 -6.22 2.17 8.70
C LYS A 33 -6.10 0.86 7.92
N PHE A 34 -5.54 0.88 6.72
CA PHE A 34 -5.27 -0.35 5.97
C PHE A 34 -4.21 -1.20 6.68
N CYS A 35 -3.16 -0.58 7.24
CA CYS A 35 -2.16 -1.31 8.03
C CYS A 35 -2.79 -2.09 9.19
N SER A 36 -3.81 -1.53 9.86
CA SER A 36 -4.53 -2.18 10.96
C SER A 36 -5.28 -3.47 10.57
N SER A 37 -5.51 -3.70 9.27
CA SER A 37 -6.11 -4.95 8.77
C SER A 37 -5.23 -6.17 9.03
N CYS A 38 -3.92 -5.97 9.16
CA CYS A 38 -2.98 -7.00 9.57
C CYS A 38 -2.99 -7.14 11.10
N HIS A 39 -3.32 -8.32 11.62
CA HIS A 39 -3.40 -8.55 13.08
C HIS A 39 -2.08 -8.19 13.81
N TYR A 40 -0.91 -8.43 13.21
CA TYR A 40 0.39 -8.07 13.80
C TYR A 40 0.63 -6.56 13.87
N MET A 41 -0.03 -5.78 13.02
CA MET A 41 0.07 -4.31 13.01
C MET A 41 -0.87 -3.65 14.02
N LYS A 42 -1.86 -4.36 14.57
CA LYS A 42 -2.82 -3.82 15.56
C LYS A 42 -2.19 -3.12 16.76
N PRO A 43 -1.17 -3.67 17.46
CA PRO A 43 -0.57 -2.95 18.59
C PRO A 43 0.10 -1.64 18.15
N PHE A 44 0.78 -1.62 17.01
CA PHE A 44 1.41 -0.43 16.45
C PHE A 44 0.36 0.63 16.05
N TYR A 45 -0.72 0.21 15.40
CA TYR A 45 -1.82 1.10 15.04
C TYR A 45 -2.47 1.74 16.27
N ARG A 46 -2.72 0.96 17.33
CA ARG A 46 -3.25 1.51 18.60
C ARG A 46 -2.30 2.52 19.25
N SER A 47 -1.00 2.23 19.23
CA SER A 47 0.01 3.17 19.72
C SER A 47 0.02 4.46 18.91
N TRP A 48 -0.13 4.37 17.58
CA TRP A 48 -0.25 5.53 16.70
C TRP A 48 -1.50 6.35 17.00
N GLU A 49 -2.64 5.68 17.19
CA GLU A 49 -3.95 6.29 17.47
C GLU A 49 -3.96 7.13 18.77
N THR A 50 -3.23 6.71 19.80
CA THR A 50 -3.09 7.47 21.06
C THR A 50 -1.88 8.40 21.08
N SER A 51 -1.09 8.47 20.01
CA SER A 51 0.09 9.35 19.93
C SER A 51 -0.27 10.77 19.50
N SER A 52 0.68 11.69 19.64
CA SER A 52 0.60 13.04 19.05
C SER A 52 0.52 13.04 17.51
N HIS A 53 0.84 11.92 16.87
CA HIS A 53 0.92 11.77 15.41
C HIS A 53 -0.28 11.03 14.81
N SER A 54 -1.35 10.81 15.58
CA SER A 54 -2.58 10.14 15.11
C SER A 54 -3.31 10.84 13.95
N HIS A 55 -2.89 12.06 13.60
CA HIS A 55 -3.44 12.85 12.51
C HIS A 55 -2.63 12.73 11.20
N ILE A 56 -1.50 12.02 11.19
CA ILE A 56 -0.69 11.76 9.99
C ILE A 56 -0.64 10.26 9.67
N GLU A 57 -0.50 9.94 8.40
CA GLU A 57 -0.43 8.54 7.94
C GLU A 57 0.89 7.86 8.37
N CYS A 58 0.86 6.55 8.64
CA CYS A 58 2.05 5.77 9.00
C CYS A 58 3.20 5.98 7.99
N ASN A 59 2.86 6.05 6.71
CA ASN A 59 3.83 6.17 5.62
C ASN A 59 4.53 7.54 5.58
N ALA A 60 4.00 8.57 6.25
CA ALA A 60 4.59 9.90 6.26
C ALA A 60 5.95 9.91 6.97
N CYS A 61 6.13 9.00 7.94
CA CYS A 61 7.39 8.80 8.66
C CYS A 61 8.07 7.48 8.29
N HIS A 62 7.31 6.39 8.06
CA HIS A 62 7.89 5.06 7.84
C HIS A 62 8.39 4.80 6.41
N TYR A 63 8.10 5.69 5.45
CA TYR A 63 8.60 5.56 4.09
C TYR A 63 9.09 6.91 3.56
N PRO A 64 10.25 6.95 2.88
CA PRO A 64 10.67 8.14 2.16
C PRO A 64 9.61 8.55 1.12
N GLN A 65 9.49 9.86 0.89
CA GLN A 65 8.64 10.39 -0.17
C GLN A 65 9.18 10.00 -1.56
N GLY A 66 8.29 9.88 -2.55
CA GLY A 66 8.66 9.68 -3.96
C GLY A 66 8.34 8.30 -4.53
N LEU A 67 8.34 8.21 -5.87
CA LEU A 67 7.83 7.06 -6.62
C LEU A 67 8.63 5.77 -6.36
N ARG A 68 9.96 5.86 -6.30
CA ARG A 68 10.84 4.69 -6.07
C ARG A 68 10.56 4.07 -4.70
N SER A 69 10.46 4.90 -3.67
CA SER A 69 10.12 4.47 -2.32
C SER A 69 8.72 3.85 -2.28
N LYS A 70 7.72 4.47 -2.93
CA LYS A 70 6.36 3.93 -2.99
C LYS A 70 6.29 2.54 -3.65
N ILE A 71 7.06 2.32 -4.72
CA ILE A 71 7.17 1.00 -5.38
C ILE A 71 7.85 -0.01 -4.43
N ARG A 72 8.97 0.37 -3.81
CA ARG A 72 9.70 -0.48 -2.87
C ARG A 72 8.82 -0.91 -1.69
N ALA A 73 8.13 0.04 -1.06
CA ALA A 73 7.20 -0.20 0.02
C ALA A 73 6.11 -1.23 -0.34
N LYS A 74 5.65 -1.23 -1.60
CA LYS A 74 4.60 -2.15 -2.06
C LYS A 74 5.16 -3.55 -2.29
N ILE A 75 6.39 -3.66 -2.81
CA ILE A 75 7.10 -4.95 -2.90
C ILE A 75 7.34 -5.51 -1.49
N GLU A 76 7.79 -4.70 -0.55
CA GLU A 76 8.01 -5.10 0.84
C GLU A 76 6.70 -5.56 1.51
N GLY A 77 5.59 -4.87 1.29
CA GLY A 77 4.27 -5.29 1.77
C GLY A 77 3.84 -6.65 1.21
N ILE A 78 4.12 -6.94 -0.06
CA ILE A 78 3.85 -8.25 -0.67
C ILE A 78 4.75 -9.33 -0.04
N LEU A 79 6.04 -9.02 0.17
CA LEU A 79 6.96 -9.93 0.85
C LEU A 79 6.56 -10.18 2.30
N GLN A 80 6.00 -9.19 2.98
CA GLN A 80 5.46 -9.34 4.33
C GLN A 80 4.28 -10.32 4.35
N LEU A 81 3.38 -10.27 3.36
CA LEU A 81 2.32 -11.27 3.20
C LEU A 81 2.90 -12.67 2.95
N GLY A 82 3.92 -12.79 2.11
CA GLY A 82 4.61 -14.07 1.84
C GLY A 82 5.30 -14.64 3.09
N ARG A 83 6.01 -13.80 3.84
CA ARG A 83 6.63 -14.14 5.13
C ARG A 83 5.59 -14.51 6.18
N TYR A 84 4.43 -13.87 6.15
CA TYR A 84 3.32 -14.20 7.03
C TYR A 84 2.76 -15.60 6.73
N TRP A 85 2.43 -15.86 5.46
CA TRP A 85 1.86 -17.14 5.04
C TRP A 85 2.81 -18.32 5.27
N SER A 86 4.12 -18.11 5.04
CA SER A 86 5.17 -19.09 5.33
C SER A 86 5.57 -19.19 6.81
N LYS A 87 4.92 -18.43 7.71
CA LYS A 87 5.25 -18.33 9.15
C LYS A 87 6.67 -17.85 9.48
N LEU A 88 7.43 -17.36 8.50
CA LEU A 88 8.78 -16.82 8.67
C LEU A 88 8.82 -15.54 9.51
N TYR A 89 7.69 -14.83 9.65
CA TYR A 89 7.56 -13.66 10.52
C TYR A 89 7.88 -13.93 12.00
N LEU A 90 7.78 -15.19 12.45
CA LEU A 90 8.17 -15.59 13.81
C LEU A 90 9.70 -15.55 14.01
N LYS A 91 10.48 -15.67 12.92
CA LYS A 91 11.95 -15.69 12.95
C LYS A 91 12.56 -14.30 12.76
N SER A 92 11.86 -13.40 12.05
CA SER A 92 12.31 -12.02 11.83
C SER A 92 11.11 -11.06 11.93
N LYS A 93 11.14 -10.14 12.90
CA LYS A 93 10.13 -9.08 13.01
C LYS A 93 10.27 -8.11 11.83
N PRO A 94 9.17 -7.59 11.26
CA PRO A 94 9.25 -6.45 10.35
C PRO A 94 9.90 -5.27 11.08
N TRP A 95 10.96 -4.70 10.51
CA TRP A 95 11.56 -3.46 11.02
C TRP A 95 11.14 -2.29 10.14
N ALA A 96 10.96 -1.13 10.73
CA ALA A 96 10.82 0.11 9.99
C ALA A 96 12.22 0.56 9.57
N GLU A 97 12.42 0.74 8.27
CA GLU A 97 13.69 1.27 7.75
C GLU A 97 13.58 2.80 7.74
N ILE A 98 13.93 3.40 8.88
CA ILE A 98 13.96 4.85 9.08
C ILE A 98 15.39 5.28 8.75
N PRO A 99 15.63 6.05 7.68
CA PRO A 99 16.94 6.67 7.48
C PRO A 99 17.17 7.68 8.61
N ASP A 100 18.35 7.61 9.24
CA ASP A 100 18.79 8.58 10.25
C ASP A 100 18.84 10.02 9.69
#